data_AF-A0A2V6BFZ2-F1
#
_entry.id   AF-A0A2V6BFZ2-F1
#
_cell.length_a   1.000
_cell.length_b   1.000
_cell.length_c   1.000
_cell.angle_alpha   90.00
_cell.angle_beta   90.00
_cell.angle_gamma   90.00
#
_symmetry.space_group_name_H-M   'P 1'
#
loop_
_entity.id
_entity.type
_entity.pdbx_description
1 polymer ?
#
loop_
_entity_poly.entity_id
_entity_poly.type
_entity_poly.pdbx_seq_one_letter_code
_entity_poly.pdbx_strand_id
1 'polypeptide(L)'
;MKQTMKRNILTFVAAGAIALGGFGVLQAQPGAGGGWHGHAFGLQGLTKQLDLTSDQQTKVEPILDAAKPQLVAIHQEAMQKAKGIIDSSLSQIRPLLTADQQKKLDAIQKAHQDMMNAHKELHDAMEQ
;
A
#
# COMPACT_ATOMS: atom_id res chain seq x y z
N MET A 1 38.51 -23.46 -46.29
CA MET A 1 38.35 -22.87 -44.94
C MET A 1 36.87 -22.89 -44.59
N LYS A 2 36.48 -23.57 -43.50
CA LYS A 2 35.10 -23.98 -43.19
C LYS A 2 34.58 -23.08 -42.08
N GLN A 3 33.46 -22.39 -42.31
CA GLN A 3 32.77 -21.60 -41.30
C GLN A 3 31.91 -22.48 -40.38
N THR A 4 31.91 -22.19 -39.09
CA THR A 4 30.97 -22.73 -38.11
C THR A 4 30.62 -21.65 -37.08
N MET A 5 29.37 -21.21 -37.04
CA MET A 5 28.79 -20.46 -35.90
C MET A 5 28.50 -21.41 -34.74
N LYS A 6 28.68 -20.99 -33.47
CA LYS A 6 27.81 -21.30 -32.30
C LYS A 6 27.87 -20.19 -31.23
N ARG A 7 26.72 -19.96 -30.58
CA ARG A 7 26.28 -18.82 -29.73
C ARG A 7 26.84 -18.79 -28.30
N ASN A 8 26.88 -17.55 -27.78
CA ASN A 8 26.63 -17.00 -26.42
C ASN A 8 26.93 -17.85 -25.17
N ILE A 9 27.60 -17.22 -24.19
CA ILE A 9 27.14 -17.06 -22.79
C ILE A 9 27.96 -15.92 -22.16
N LEU A 10 27.28 -14.83 -21.78
CA LEU A 10 27.86 -13.73 -21.01
C LEU A 10 27.75 -14.11 -19.53
N THR A 11 28.90 -14.23 -18.89
CA THR A 11 29.09 -14.54 -17.47
C THR A 11 28.68 -13.34 -16.60
N PHE A 12 27.71 -13.51 -15.71
CA PHE A 12 27.61 -12.71 -14.49
C PHE A 12 27.74 -13.66 -13.30
N VAL A 13 28.87 -13.53 -12.61
CA VAL A 13 29.23 -14.29 -11.41
C VAL A 13 28.28 -13.89 -10.27
N ALA A 14 27.54 -14.87 -9.77
CA ALA A 14 26.82 -14.78 -8.50
C ALA A 14 27.75 -15.23 -7.36
N ALA A 15 27.94 -14.36 -6.37
CA ALA A 15 28.37 -14.69 -5.01
C ALA A 15 28.02 -13.49 -4.11
N GLY A 16 27.33 -13.60 -2.98
CA GLY A 16 26.70 -14.73 -2.31
C GLY A 16 26.02 -14.28 -1.00
N ALA A 17 25.04 -15.08 -0.58
CA ALA A 17 24.59 -15.37 0.79
C ALA A 17 23.93 -14.27 1.67
N ILE A 18 22.60 -14.42 1.88
CA ILE A 18 22.02 -14.25 3.23
C ILE A 18 21.54 -15.63 3.66
N ALA A 19 22.43 -16.33 4.37
CA ALA A 19 22.13 -17.53 5.12
C ALA A 19 21.38 -17.14 6.41
N LEU A 20 20.22 -17.74 6.64
CA LEU A 20 19.53 -17.65 7.92
C LEU A 20 20.27 -18.53 8.93
N GLY A 21 20.89 -17.90 9.95
CA GLY A 21 21.25 -18.55 11.20
C GLY A 21 22.74 -18.54 11.55
N GLY A 22 23.15 -17.58 12.39
CA GLY A 22 24.45 -17.57 13.07
C GLY A 22 24.69 -16.25 13.79
N PHE A 23 24.76 -16.28 15.12
CA PHE A 23 24.83 -15.15 16.06
C PHE A 23 25.72 -13.97 15.65
N GLY A 24 25.12 -12.79 15.58
CA GLY A 24 25.77 -11.49 15.65
C GLY A 24 24.75 -10.46 16.13
N VAL A 25 24.86 -10.05 17.40
CA VAL A 25 24.00 -9.03 18.02
C VAL A 25 24.24 -7.70 17.33
N LEU A 26 23.35 -7.30 16.42
CA LEU A 26 23.10 -5.90 16.10
C LEU A 26 21.59 -5.73 15.93
N GLN A 27 21.00 -5.02 16.88
CA GLN A 27 19.59 -4.65 16.94
C GLN A 27 19.15 -3.98 15.64
N ALA A 28 18.11 -4.52 15.02
CA ALA A 28 17.21 -3.76 14.15
C ALA A 28 15.84 -4.45 14.08
N GLN A 29 15.10 -4.40 15.19
CA GLN A 29 13.64 -4.37 15.15
C GLN A 29 13.27 -2.99 15.70
N PRO A 30 12.33 -2.21 15.13
CA PRO A 30 11.28 -2.60 14.20
C PRO A 30 11.09 -1.61 13.02
N GLY A 31 11.11 -2.08 11.78
CA GLY A 31 10.30 -1.45 10.73
C GLY A 31 8.93 -2.11 10.79
N ALA A 32 8.05 -1.78 11.75
CA ALA A 32 7.13 -0.67 11.55
C ALA A 32 6.78 -0.51 10.06
N GLY A 33 6.07 -1.48 9.50
CA GLY A 33 5.10 -1.20 8.44
C GLY A 33 4.08 -0.24 9.04
N GLY A 34 4.49 1.03 9.17
CA GLY A 34 3.73 2.10 9.78
C GLY A 34 2.41 2.18 9.05
N GLY A 35 1.34 1.87 9.78
CA GLY A 35 0.03 1.67 9.20
C GLY A 35 -0.41 2.86 8.36
N TRP A 36 -0.78 2.57 7.12
CA TRP A 36 -1.92 3.23 6.50
C TRP A 36 -3.24 2.69 7.07
N HIS A 37 -3.27 2.41 8.38
CA HIS A 37 -4.48 2.02 9.09
C HIS A 37 -5.31 3.28 9.35
N GLY A 38 -6.14 3.61 8.36
CA GLY A 38 -7.56 3.91 8.60
C GLY A 38 -7.93 4.94 9.65
N HIS A 39 -7.11 5.95 9.92
CA HIS A 39 -7.60 7.14 10.60
C HIS A 39 -8.23 8.02 9.54
N ALA A 40 -9.48 7.71 9.20
CA ALA A 40 -10.37 8.64 8.53
C ALA A 40 -10.18 10.01 9.19
N PHE A 41 -9.65 10.96 8.42
CA PHE A 41 -9.39 12.36 8.76
C PHE A 41 -9.44 12.67 10.25
N GLY A 42 -8.29 12.46 10.92
CA GLY A 42 -8.11 12.53 12.38
C GLY A 42 -8.51 13.85 13.06
N LEU A 43 -9.12 14.79 12.35
CA LEU A 43 -9.71 15.99 12.91
C LEU A 43 -10.75 15.71 14.00
N GLN A 44 -11.53 14.63 13.84
CA GLN A 44 -12.54 14.27 14.84
C GLN A 44 -11.92 13.66 16.11
N GLY A 45 -10.69 13.16 16.02
CA GLY A 45 -9.89 12.74 17.18
C GLY A 45 -9.20 13.91 17.90
N LEU A 46 -8.96 15.04 17.21
CA LEU A 46 -8.28 16.21 17.78
C LEU A 46 -9.08 16.83 18.93
N THR A 47 -10.41 16.87 18.83
CA THR A 47 -11.26 17.45 19.89
C THR A 47 -11.11 16.70 21.21
N LYS A 48 -10.93 15.38 21.16
CA LYS A 48 -10.67 14.52 22.33
C LYS A 48 -9.24 14.62 22.83
N GLN A 49 -8.26 14.79 21.93
CA GLN A 49 -6.85 14.89 22.32
C GLN A 49 -6.49 16.25 22.92
N LEU A 50 -7.27 17.29 22.62
CA LEU A 50 -7.06 18.66 23.12
C LEU A 50 -7.88 18.98 24.38
N ASP A 51 -8.55 17.98 24.97
CA ASP A 51 -9.41 18.13 26.16
C ASP A 51 -10.37 19.33 26.05
N LEU A 52 -10.97 19.52 24.87
CA LEU A 52 -11.84 20.67 24.61
C LEU A 52 -13.07 20.65 25.53
N THR A 53 -13.41 21.81 26.11
CA THR A 53 -14.66 21.98 26.85
C THR A 53 -15.87 21.81 25.93
N SER A 54 -17.06 21.56 26.49
CA SER A 54 -18.30 21.44 25.72
C SER A 54 -18.55 22.66 24.82
N ASP A 55 -18.27 23.86 25.32
CA ASP A 55 -18.42 25.10 24.56
C ASP A 55 -17.42 25.21 23.40
N GLN A 56 -16.19 24.70 23.59
CA GLN A 56 -15.17 24.67 22.54
C GLN A 56 -15.52 23.63 21.47
N GLN A 57 -15.99 22.45 21.88
CA GLN A 57 -16.43 21.40 20.95
C GLN A 57 -17.56 21.90 20.05
N THR A 58 -18.57 22.56 20.65
CA THR A 58 -19.70 23.15 19.91
C THR A 58 -19.24 24.15 18.86
N LYS A 59 -18.17 24.91 19.13
CA LYS A 59 -17.61 25.89 18.18
C LYS A 59 -16.76 25.26 17.08
N VAL A 60 -16.11 24.12 17.37
CA VAL A 60 -15.19 23.44 16.44
C VAL A 60 -15.93 22.49 15.51
N GLU A 61 -17.02 21.86 15.96
CA GLU A 61 -17.82 20.91 15.18
C GLU A 61 -18.20 21.40 13.76
N PRO A 62 -18.76 22.61 13.56
CA PRO A 62 -19.09 23.08 12.21
C PRO A 62 -17.86 23.28 11.31
N ILE A 63 -16.69 23.58 11.89
CA ILE A 63 -15.42 23.71 11.14
C ILE A 63 -14.98 22.34 10.63
N LEU A 64 -15.11 21.31 11.48
CA LEU A 64 -14.77 19.94 11.10
C LEU A 64 -15.73 19.41 10.06
N ASP A 65 -17.03 19.65 10.22
CA ASP A 65 -18.06 19.21 9.27
C ASP A 65 -17.89 19.84 7.89
N ALA A 66 -17.50 21.11 7.83
CA ALA A 66 -17.17 21.77 6.56
C ALA A 66 -15.92 21.19 5.89
N ALA A 67 -14.93 20.71 6.68
CA ALA A 67 -13.68 20.15 6.16
C ALA A 67 -13.80 18.70 5.69
N LYS A 68 -14.65 17.88 6.35
CA LYS A 68 -14.86 16.46 6.03
C LYS A 68 -15.04 16.15 4.53
N PRO A 69 -15.98 16.78 3.80
CA PRO A 69 -16.21 16.44 2.39
C PRO A 69 -15.01 16.77 1.49
N GLN A 70 -14.31 17.88 1.76
CA GLN A 70 -13.12 18.27 0.98
C GLN A 70 -12.00 17.24 1.15
N LEU A 71 -11.80 16.82 2.38
CA LEU A 71 -10.84 15.82 2.74
C LEU A 71 -11.17 14.47 2.07
N VAL A 72 -12.41 14.00 2.16
CA VAL A 72 -12.86 12.78 1.47
C VAL A 72 -12.57 12.86 -0.03
N ALA A 73 -12.88 13.98 -0.68
CA ALA A 73 -12.62 14.16 -2.10
C ALA A 73 -11.12 14.06 -2.45
N ILE A 74 -10.26 14.72 -1.67
CA ILE A 74 -8.80 14.66 -1.86
C ILE A 74 -8.28 13.22 -1.69
N HIS A 75 -8.76 12.50 -0.68
CA HIS A 75 -8.34 11.12 -0.47
C HIS A 75 -8.79 10.20 -1.61
N GLN A 76 -10.02 10.35 -2.10
CA GLN A 76 -10.49 9.59 -3.25
C GLN A 76 -9.64 9.86 -4.49
N GLU A 77 -9.35 11.13 -4.79
CA GLU A 77 -8.49 11.52 -5.92
C GLU A 77 -7.07 10.95 -5.77
N ALA A 78 -6.47 11.08 -4.59
CA ALA A 78 -5.14 10.55 -4.29
C ALA A 78 -5.08 9.03 -4.44
N MET A 79 -6.09 8.31 -3.94
CA MET A 79 -6.19 6.86 -4.07
C MET A 79 -6.31 6.42 -5.53
N GLN A 80 -7.09 7.13 -6.35
CA GLN A 80 -7.20 6.84 -7.79
C GLN A 80 -5.86 7.03 -8.51
N LYS A 81 -5.16 8.15 -8.25
CA LYS A 81 -3.83 8.40 -8.82
C LYS A 81 -2.81 7.35 -8.38
N ALA A 82 -2.79 7.01 -7.09
CA ALA A 82 -1.91 5.99 -6.55
C ALA A 82 -2.18 4.62 -7.19
N LYS A 83 -3.45 4.24 -7.36
CA LYS A 83 -3.83 3.02 -8.08
C LYS A 83 -3.27 2.98 -9.49
N GLY A 84 -3.40 4.05 -10.25
CA GLY A 84 -2.87 4.12 -11.62
C GLY A 84 -1.35 3.95 -11.68
N ILE A 85 -0.62 4.55 -10.74
CA ILE A 85 0.84 4.40 -10.62
C ILE A 85 1.18 2.93 -10.31
N ILE A 86 0.52 2.33 -9.32
CA ILE A 86 0.75 0.94 -8.92
C ILE A 86 0.47 -0.02 -10.09
N ASP A 87 -0.66 0.12 -10.78
CA ASP A 87 -1.04 -0.74 -11.90
C ASP A 87 -0.02 -0.64 -13.05
N SER A 88 0.47 0.57 -13.35
CA SER A 88 1.52 0.81 -14.34
C SER A 88 2.85 0.16 -13.94
N SER A 89 3.29 0.33 -12.68
CA SER A 89 4.51 -0.28 -12.17
C SER A 89 4.44 -1.81 -12.19
N LEU A 90 3.30 -2.39 -11.78
CA LEU A 90 3.11 -3.83 -11.80
C LEU A 90 3.12 -4.38 -13.24
N SER A 91 2.57 -3.65 -14.21
CA SER A 91 2.61 -4.03 -15.62
C SER A 91 4.04 -4.09 -16.18
N GLN A 92 4.92 -3.20 -15.74
CA GLN A 92 6.34 -3.20 -16.11
C GLN A 92 7.14 -4.30 -15.38
N ILE A 93 6.79 -4.61 -14.13
CA ILE A 93 7.46 -5.65 -13.34
C ILE A 93 7.06 -7.05 -13.81
N ARG A 94 5.80 -7.26 -14.18
CA ARG A 94 5.24 -8.57 -14.54
C ARG A 94 6.08 -9.38 -15.55
N PRO A 95 6.59 -8.82 -16.68
CA PRO A 95 7.41 -9.57 -17.62
C PRO A 95 8.79 -9.98 -17.07
N LEU A 96 9.25 -9.39 -15.96
CA LEU A 96 10.51 -9.74 -15.29
C LEU A 96 10.35 -10.90 -14.29
N LEU A 97 9.10 -11.32 -14.02
CA LEU A 97 8.77 -12.36 -13.06
C LEU A 97 8.76 -13.74 -13.72
N THR A 98 9.10 -14.77 -12.93
CA THR A 98 8.86 -16.17 -13.33
C THR A 98 7.37 -16.49 -13.35
N ALA A 99 6.99 -17.60 -13.99
CA ALA A 99 5.59 -18.02 -14.06
C ALA A 99 4.95 -18.18 -12.66
N ASP A 100 5.68 -18.73 -11.69
CA ASP A 100 5.15 -18.92 -10.33
C ASP A 100 5.05 -17.60 -9.56
N GLN A 101 5.96 -16.66 -9.80
CA GLN A 101 5.86 -15.30 -9.24
C GLN A 101 4.70 -14.52 -9.84
N GLN A 102 4.41 -14.69 -11.14
CA GLN A 102 3.25 -14.09 -11.78
C GLN A 102 1.94 -14.62 -11.17
N LYS A 103 1.82 -15.94 -10.96
CA LYS A 103 0.66 -16.52 -10.26
C LYS A 103 0.48 -15.95 -8.86
N LYS A 104 1.58 -15.75 -8.12
CA LYS A 104 1.53 -15.13 -6.79
C LYS A 104 1.08 -13.67 -6.86
N LEU A 105 1.57 -12.91 -7.85
CA LEU A 105 1.13 -11.54 -8.08
C LEU A 105 -0.37 -11.47 -8.37
N ASP A 106 -0.89 -12.37 -9.21
CA ASP A 106 -2.33 -12.45 -9.54
C ASP A 106 -3.18 -12.71 -8.30
N ALA A 107 -2.75 -13.64 -7.43
CA ALA A 107 -3.44 -13.93 -6.18
C ALA A 107 -3.47 -12.72 -5.24
N ILE A 108 -2.36 -11.98 -5.15
CA ILE A 108 -2.29 -10.75 -4.34
C ILE A 108 -3.23 -9.67 -4.91
N GLN A 109 -3.21 -9.45 -6.23
CA GLN A 109 -4.08 -8.47 -6.88
C GLN A 109 -5.55 -8.83 -6.70
N LYS A 110 -5.91 -10.12 -6.84
CA LYS A 110 -7.27 -10.59 -6.61
C LYS A 110 -7.72 -10.40 -5.17
N ALA A 111 -6.91 -10.79 -4.19
CA ALA A 111 -7.25 -10.62 -2.78
C ALA A 111 -7.47 -9.15 -2.41
N HIS A 112 -6.66 -8.24 -2.97
CA HIS A 112 -6.84 -6.81 -2.78
C HIS A 112 -8.14 -6.30 -3.39
N GLN A 113 -8.49 -6.72 -4.61
CA GLN A 113 -9.76 -6.35 -5.26
C GLN A 113 -10.98 -6.87 -4.49
N ASP A 114 -10.95 -8.13 -4.06
CA ASP A 114 -12.04 -8.74 -3.31
C ASP A 114 -12.27 -8.00 -1.98
N MET A 115 -11.20 -7.64 -1.27
CA MET A 115 -11.28 -6.84 -0.04
C MET A 115 -11.88 -5.45 -0.29
N MET A 116 -11.46 -4.77 -1.36
CA MET A 116 -12.00 -3.45 -1.72
C MET A 116 -13.49 -3.52 -2.06
N ASN A 117 -13.92 -4.54 -2.79
CA ASN A 117 -15.33 -4.75 -3.12
C ASN A 117 -16.14 -5.06 -1.86
N ALA A 118 -15.67 -5.96 -0.99
CA ALA A 118 -16.34 -6.28 0.26
C ALA A 118 -16.46 -5.06 1.20
N HIS A 119 -15.44 -4.20 1.24
CA HIS A 119 -15.51 -2.95 2.01
C HIS A 119 -16.58 -2.00 1.46
N LYS A 120 -16.67 -1.89 0.13
CA LYS A 120 -17.70 -1.09 -0.53
C LYS A 120 -19.10 -1.63 -0.26
N GLU A 121 -19.31 -2.94 -0.41
CA GLU A 121 -20.60 -3.58 -0.12
C GLU A 121 -21.03 -3.38 1.33
N LEU A 122 -20.09 -3.51 2.28
CA LEU A 122 -20.35 -3.25 3.69
C LEU A 122 -20.74 -1.78 3.93
N HIS A 123 -20.03 -0.84 3.32
CA HIS A 123 -20.35 0.59 3.41
C HIS A 123 -21.76 0.88 2.87
N ASP A 124 -22.06 0.41 1.66
CA ASP A 124 -23.36 0.59 1.00
C ASP A 124 -24.51 -0.04 1.81
N ALA A 125 -24.26 -1.15 2.51
CA ALA A 125 -25.24 -1.79 3.39
C ALA A 125 -25.46 -1.06 4.73
N MET A 126 -24.46 -0.34 5.24
CA MET A 126 -24.58 0.45 6.48
C MET A 126 -25.22 1.82 6.24
N GLU A 127 -25.26 2.30 5.00
CA GLU A 127 -25.90 3.58 4.62
C GLU A 127 -27.38 3.44 4.22
N GLN A 128 -27.94 2.22 4.21
CA GLN A 128 -29.37 1.93 3.97
C GLN A 128 -30.16 1.75 5.26
#